data_AF-A0A448W586-F1
#
_entry.id   AF-A0A448W586-F1
#
_cell.length_a   1.000
_cell.length_b   1.000
_cell.length_c   1.000
_cell.angle_alpha   90.00
_cell.angle_beta   90.00
_cell.angle_gamma   90.00
#
_symmetry.space_group_name_H-M   'P 1'
#
loop_
_entity.id
_entity.type
_entity.pdbx_description
1 polymer ?
#
loop_
_entity_poly.entity_id
_entity_poly.type
_entity_poly.pdbx_seq_one_letter_code
_entity_poly.pdbx_strand_id
1 'polypeptide(L)'
;MNVYELSENRVDVRFALHATEKIGSLIPYGKENEPLYCSADGKFHNVQNTAYSLTVPGIETYLRKTEEDGTQDYRKSCKVWAQVSSTVYLYGEPKTSTVWASIDLKQRQLFDLD
;
A
#
# COMPACT_ATOMS: atom_id res chain seq x y z
N MET A 1 -8.37 -6.53 0.32
CA MET A 1 -7.36 -5.55 0.76
C MET A 1 -7.13 -4.56 -0.36
N ASN A 2 -7.07 -3.27 -0.02
CA ASN A 2 -6.73 -2.18 -0.94
C ASN A 2 -5.44 -1.53 -0.46
N VAL A 3 -4.53 -1.22 -1.38
CA VAL A 3 -3.31 -0.45 -1.10
C VAL A 3 -3.42 0.91 -1.77
N TYR A 4 -3.20 1.95 -0.97
CA TYR A 4 -3.31 3.35 -1.36
C TYR A 4 -1.93 4.03 -1.30
N GLU A 5 -1.83 5.12 -2.05
CA GLU A 5 -0.61 5.90 -2.28
C GLU A 5 0.05 6.50 -1.03
N LEU A 6 1.26 6.99 -1.27
CA LEU A 6 2.21 7.63 -0.36
C LEU A 6 1.80 9.07 -0.05
N SER A 7 1.21 9.29 1.12
CA SER A 7 0.85 10.65 1.58
C SER A 7 1.34 10.95 2.99
N GLU A 8 1.53 12.24 3.28
CA GLU A 8 1.90 12.72 4.61
C GLU A 8 0.73 12.58 5.61
N ASN A 9 -0.51 12.69 5.12
CA ASN A 9 -1.73 12.62 5.93
C ASN A 9 -2.74 11.59 5.42
N ARG A 10 -3.43 10.91 6.36
CA ARG A 10 -4.50 9.93 6.08
C ARG A 10 -5.70 10.52 5.32
N VAL A 11 -5.91 11.84 5.40
CA VAL A 11 -7.00 12.54 4.70
C VAL A 11 -6.75 12.61 3.19
N ASP A 12 -5.49 12.78 2.78
CA ASP A 12 -5.08 12.76 1.36
C ASP A 12 -5.24 11.37 0.72
N VAL A 13 -5.31 10.31 1.54
CA VAL A 13 -5.56 8.93 1.07
C VAL A 13 -6.94 8.77 0.44
N ARG A 14 -7.92 9.62 0.79
CA ARG A 14 -9.23 9.65 0.11
C ARG A 14 -9.14 10.16 -1.33
N PHE A 15 -8.05 10.85 -1.66
CA PHE A 15 -7.71 11.36 -3.00
C PHE A 15 -6.50 10.61 -3.61
N ALA A 16 -5.99 9.58 -2.93
CA ALA A 16 -4.79 8.86 -3.34
C ALA A 16 -5.04 7.97 -4.54
N LEU A 17 -4.02 7.89 -5.40
CA LEU A 17 -3.99 6.96 -6.52
C LEU A 17 -4.11 5.51 -6.00
N HIS A 18 -5.01 4.72 -6.59
CA HIS A 18 -5.12 3.29 -6.30
C HIS A 18 -3.84 2.59 -6.77
N ALA A 19 -2.88 2.41 -5.87
CA ALA A 19 -1.64 1.67 -6.15
C ALA A 19 -1.89 0.17 -6.35
N THR A 20 -3.07 -0.33 -5.94
CA THR A 20 -3.43 -1.75 -5.95
C THR A 20 -3.29 -2.38 -7.34
N GLU A 21 -3.82 -1.75 -8.38
CA GLU A 21 -3.72 -2.25 -9.76
C GLU A 21 -2.28 -2.21 -10.27
N LYS A 22 -1.54 -1.16 -9.93
CA LYS A 22 -0.12 -1.03 -10.30
C LYS A 22 0.76 -2.07 -9.60
N ILE A 23 0.49 -2.38 -8.34
CA ILE A 23 1.17 -3.45 -7.59
C ILE A 23 0.90 -4.80 -8.27
N GLY A 24 -0.34 -5.03 -8.73
CA GLY A 24 -0.73 -6.17 -9.56
C GLY A 24 -0.82 -7.50 -8.82
N SER A 25 0.12 -7.81 -7.93
CA SER A 25 0.14 -9.04 -7.14
C SER A 25 0.81 -8.88 -5.78
N LEU A 26 0.36 -9.66 -4.80
CA LEU A 26 1.01 -9.86 -3.51
C LEU A 26 1.63 -11.27 -3.45
N ILE A 27 2.82 -11.38 -2.87
CA ILE A 27 3.50 -12.68 -2.70
C ILE A 27 3.30 -13.17 -1.26
N PRO A 28 2.58 -14.28 -1.03
CA PRO A 28 2.41 -14.83 0.31
C PRO A 28 3.73 -15.40 0.85
N TYR A 29 3.96 -15.22 2.16
CA TYR A 29 5.13 -15.77 2.84
C TYR A 29 5.16 -17.30 2.76
N GLY A 30 6.28 -17.87 2.29
CA GLY A 30 6.48 -19.31 2.14
C GLY A 30 5.71 -19.96 0.99
N LYS A 31 5.15 -19.14 0.09
CA LYS A 31 4.34 -19.56 -1.07
C LYS A 31 4.62 -18.67 -2.28
N GLU A 32 5.90 -18.52 -2.61
CA GLU A 32 6.37 -17.59 -3.64
C GLU A 32 5.82 -17.91 -5.05
N ASN A 33 5.43 -19.16 -5.28
CA ASN A 33 4.85 -19.64 -6.54
C ASN A 33 3.32 -19.51 -6.61
N GLU A 34 2.66 -19.00 -5.57
CA GLU A 34 1.20 -18.80 -5.50
C GLU A 34 0.86 -17.32 -5.25
N PRO A 35 1.22 -16.40 -6.17
CA PRO A 35 0.92 -14.98 -6.01
C PRO A 35 -0.59 -14.72 -5.96
N LEU A 36 -0.99 -13.80 -5.09
CA LEU A 36 -2.35 -13.29 -5.02
C LEU A 36 -2.49 -12.08 -5.96
N TYR A 37 -3.15 -12.29 -7.10
CA TYR A 37 -3.37 -11.24 -8.10
C TYR A 37 -4.48 -10.28 -7.72
N CYS A 38 -4.35 -9.03 -8.18
CA CYS A 38 -5.40 -8.04 -8.10
C CYS A 38 -6.59 -8.49 -8.96
N SER A 39 -7.77 -8.48 -8.36
CA SER A 39 -9.02 -8.82 -9.03
C SER A 39 -9.53 -7.64 -9.85
N ALA A 40 -10.49 -7.90 -10.74
CA ALA A 40 -11.07 -6.91 -11.64
C ALA A 40 -11.79 -5.75 -10.92
N ASP A 41 -12.14 -5.92 -9.64
CA ASP A 41 -12.71 -4.86 -8.79
C ASP A 41 -11.65 -3.96 -8.13
N GLY A 42 -10.37 -4.10 -8.53
CA GLY A 42 -9.26 -3.30 -8.03
C GLY A 42 -8.83 -3.65 -6.61
N LYS A 43 -9.06 -4.91 -6.18
CA LYS A 43 -8.79 -5.40 -4.82
C LYS A 43 -8.05 -6.73 -4.82
N PHE A 44 -7.32 -6.99 -3.74
CA PHE A 44 -6.83 -8.34 -3.42
C PHE A 44 -7.86 -9.06 -2.54
N HIS A 45 -8.43 -10.16 -3.04
CA HIS A 45 -9.35 -11.02 -2.27
C HIS A 45 -8.60 -12.19 -1.67
N ASN A 46 -8.61 -12.30 -0.35
CA ASN A 46 -7.85 -13.30 0.36
C ASN A 46 -8.72 -14.05 1.36
N VAL A 47 -8.47 -15.35 1.50
CA VAL A 47 -9.11 -16.25 2.48
C VAL A 47 -8.14 -16.74 3.56
N GLN A 48 -6.85 -16.42 3.45
CA GLN A 48 -5.80 -16.85 4.38
C GLN A 48 -5.32 -15.67 5.24
N ASN A 49 -5.05 -15.92 6.51
CA ASN A 49 -4.38 -14.96 7.38
C ASN A 49 -2.86 -15.23 7.37
N THR A 50 -2.13 -14.56 6.48
CA THR A 50 -0.68 -14.69 6.36
C THR A 50 -0.02 -13.35 6.06
N ALA A 51 1.30 -13.31 6.15
CA ALA A 51 2.10 -12.18 5.72
C ALA A 51 2.25 -12.17 4.19
N TYR A 52 2.24 -10.96 3.62
CA TYR A 52 2.39 -10.73 2.19
C TYR A 52 3.51 -9.74 1.92
N SER A 53 4.33 -10.06 0.92
CA SER A 53 5.25 -9.11 0.30
C SER A 53 4.56 -8.44 -0.89
N LEU A 54 4.89 -7.18 -1.14
CA LEU A 54 4.42 -6.41 -2.29
C LEU A 54 5.58 -5.63 -2.89
N THR A 55 5.50 -5.38 -4.19
CA THR A 55 6.43 -4.50 -4.90
C THR A 55 5.65 -3.31 -5.46
N VAL A 56 6.10 -2.10 -5.17
CA VAL A 56 5.53 -0.88 -5.74
C VAL A 56 6.38 -0.48 -6.96
N PRO A 57 5.87 -0.64 -8.18
CA PRO A 57 6.65 -0.31 -9.37
C PRO A 57 6.86 1.20 -9.46
N GLY A 58 8.09 1.61 -9.81
CA GLY A 58 8.45 3.02 -9.95
C GLY A 58 8.37 3.80 -8.64
N ILE A 59 8.74 3.19 -7.50
CA ILE A 59 8.60 3.79 -6.16
C ILE A 59 9.14 5.23 -6.07
N GLU A 60 10.21 5.56 -6.79
CA GLU A 60 10.81 6.90 -6.87
C GLU A 60 9.82 7.99 -7.30
N THR A 61 8.89 7.70 -8.22
CA THR A 61 7.92 8.71 -8.70
C THR A 61 6.97 9.17 -7.60
N TYR A 62 6.74 8.32 -6.61
CA TYR A 62 5.86 8.62 -5.48
C TYR A 62 6.61 9.27 -4.32
N LEU A 63 7.92 9.00 -4.20
CA LEU A 63 8.75 9.58 -3.16
C LEU A 63 9.17 11.02 -3.47
N ARG A 64 9.13 11.42 -4.75
CA ARG A 64 9.50 12.76 -5.19
C ARG A 64 8.29 13.68 -5.34
N LYS A 65 8.53 14.98 -5.21
CA LYS A 65 7.63 16.05 -5.61
C LYS A 65 8.38 17.02 -6.53
N THR A 66 7.68 17.58 -7.49
CA THR A 66 8.18 18.69 -8.29
C THR A 66 7.79 19.98 -7.59
N GLU A 67 8.75 20.81 -7.23
CA GLU A 67 8.52 22.13 -6.66
C GLU A 67 8.06 23.12 -7.76
N GLU A 68 7.56 24.29 -7.34
CA GLU A 68 7.10 25.33 -8.27
C GLU A 68 8.18 25.82 -9.24
N ASP A 69 9.45 25.74 -8.85
CA ASP A 69 10.62 26.10 -9.68
C ASP A 69 11.05 25.00 -10.65
N GLY A 70 10.33 23.87 -10.70
CA GLY A 70 10.61 22.73 -11.55
C GLY A 70 11.69 21.77 -11.02
N THR A 71 12.28 22.05 -9.86
CA THR A 71 13.20 21.12 -9.20
C THR A 71 12.45 19.92 -8.63
N GLN A 72 13.14 18.78 -8.50
CA GLN A 72 12.60 17.60 -7.85
C GLN A 72 13.27 17.38 -6.50
N ASP A 73 12.46 17.34 -5.45
CA ASP A 73 12.90 17.03 -4.10
C ASP A 73 12.11 15.84 -3.53
N TYR A 74 12.68 15.19 -2.51
CA TYR A 74 12.00 14.12 -1.81
C TYR A 74 10.92 14.69 -0.87
N ARG A 75 9.80 13.98 -0.81
CA ARG A 75 8.77 14.23 0.20
C ARG A 75 9.34 13.95 1.58
N LYS A 76 9.05 14.83 2.55
CA LYS A 76 9.57 14.74 3.92
C LYS A 76 8.98 13.55 4.67
N SER A 77 7.76 13.16 4.34
CA SER A 77 7.10 11.97 4.86
C SER A 77 6.32 11.25 3.76
N CYS A 78 6.53 9.94 3.66
CA CYS A 78 5.85 9.06 2.71
C CYS A 78 5.37 7.83 3.45
N LYS A 79 4.09 7.45 3.30
CA LYS A 79 3.52 6.28 3.97
C LYS A 79 2.69 5.45 3.03
N VAL A 80 3.00 4.16 2.86
CA VAL A 80 2.10 3.25 2.13
C VAL A 80 0.98 2.90 3.07
N TRP A 81 -0.27 3.11 2.66
CA TRP A 81 -1.44 2.73 3.45
C TRP A 81 -2.09 1.49 2.86
N ALA A 82 -2.43 0.54 3.73
CA ALA A 82 -3.22 -0.62 3.40
C ALA A 82 -4.54 -0.59 4.17
N GLN A 83 -5.66 -0.70 3.46
CA GLN A 83 -6.96 -0.93 4.04
C GLN A 83 -7.32 -2.41 3.93
N VAL A 84 -7.66 -3.02 5.06
CA VAL A 84 -8.09 -4.41 5.11
C VAL A 84 -9.53 -4.43 5.63
N SER A 85 -10.43 -4.92 4.80
CA SER A 85 -11.82 -5.16 5.16
C SER A 85 -12.06 -6.66 5.23
N SER A 86 -12.74 -7.10 6.28
CA SER A 86 -13.18 -8.48 6.47
C SER A 86 -14.67 -8.50 6.78
N THR A 87 -15.40 -9.36 6.09
CA THR A 87 -16.84 -9.55 6.29
C THR A 87 -17.08 -10.95 6.82
N VAL A 88 -17.77 -11.05 7.96
CA VAL A 88 -18.25 -12.31 8.52
C VAL A 88 -19.76 -12.30 8.58
N TYR A 89 -20.42 -13.45 8.44
CA TYR A 89 -21.88 -13.53 8.55
C TYR A 89 -22.26 -14.09 9.92
N LEU A 90 -22.96 -13.30 10.74
CA LEU A 90 -23.49 -13.72 12.03
C LEU A 90 -25.01 -13.80 11.91
N TYR A 91 -25.57 -15.00 12.09
CA TYR A 91 -27.02 -15.25 11.94
C TYR A 91 -27.59 -14.83 10.58
N GLY A 92 -26.81 -15.00 9.51
CA GLY A 92 -27.20 -14.56 8.16
C GLY A 92 -27.02 -13.06 7.89
N GLU A 93 -26.67 -12.27 8.91
CA GLU A 93 -26.36 -10.84 8.74
C GLU A 93 -24.87 -10.61 8.50
N PRO A 94 -24.48 -9.86 7.45
CA PRO A 94 -23.08 -9.49 7.25
C PRO A 94 -22.63 -8.48 8.30
N LYS A 95 -21.50 -8.76 8.93
CA LYS A 95 -20.76 -7.84 9.80
C LYS A 95 -19.40 -7.59 9.18
N THR A 96 -19.16 -6.35 8.77
CA THR A 96 -17.91 -5.93 8.15
C THR A 96 -17.06 -5.13 9.13
N SER A 97 -15.81 -5.53 9.30
CA SER A 97 -14.80 -4.74 9.99
C SER A 97 -13.78 -4.23 8.99
N THR A 98 -13.33 -2.98 9.14
CA THR A 98 -12.32 -2.36 8.29
C THR A 98 -11.24 -1.71 9.13
N VAL A 99 -10.00 -2.09 8.87
CA VAL A 99 -8.80 -1.60 9.56
C VAL A 99 -7.83 -0.99 8.55
N TRP A 100 -6.97 -0.13 9.04
CA TRP A 100 -5.93 0.53 8.26
C TRP A 100 -4.57 0.24 8.89
N ALA A 101 -3.59 -0.09 8.05
CA ALA A 101 -2.20 -0.23 8.40
C ALA A 101 -1.36 0.71 7.53
N SER A 102 -0.21 1.14 8.04
CA SER A 102 0.72 1.97 7.28
C SER A 102 2.16 1.54 7.47
N ILE A 103 2.97 1.74 6.44
CA ILE A 103 4.43 1.59 6.49
C ILE A 103 5.05 2.94 6.13
N ASP A 104 5.86 3.47 7.03
CA ASP A 104 6.65 4.68 6.75
C ASP A 104 7.79 4.35 5.78
N LEU A 105 7.79 5.00 4.62
CA LEU A 105 8.91 5.00 3.70
C LEU A 105 9.86 6.13 4.07
N LYS A 106 10.54 5.97 5.21
CA LYS A 106 11.65 6.88 5.55
C LYS A 106 12.81 6.60 4.60
N GLN A 107 13.41 7.67 4.09
CA GLN A 107 14.69 7.57 3.41
C GLN A 107 15.71 6.91 4.35
N ARG A 108 16.48 5.94 3.85
CA ARG A 108 17.68 5.47 4.56
C ARG A 108 18.58 6.68 4.75
N GLN A 109 18.76 7.12 6.00
CA GLN A 109 19.86 8.01 6.31
C GLN A 109 21.14 7.18 6.13
N LEU A 110 21.84 7.43 5.02
CA LEU A 110 23.22 7.05 4.87
C LEU A 110 23.99 7.99 5.78
N PHE A 111 24.54 7.46 6.86
CA PHE A 111 25.54 8.19 7.63
C PHE A 111 26.85 8.03 6.88
N ASP A 112 27.53 9.15 6.62
CA ASP A 112 28.95 9.09 6.31
C ASP A 112 29.67 8.62 7.59
N LEU A 113 30.36 7.50 7.49
CA LEU A 113 31.27 7.02 8.53
C LEU A 113 32.61 7.74 8.32
N ASP A 114 32.85 8.79 9.09
CA ASP A 114 34.19 9.39 9.28
C ASP A 114 35.08 8.50 10.18
#